data_AF-A0A6N2MHQ7-F1
#
_entry.id   AF-A0A6N2MHQ7-F1
#
_cell.length_a   1.000
_cell.length_b   1.000
_cell.length_c   1.000
_cell.angle_alpha   90.00
_cell.angle_beta   90.00
_cell.angle_gamma   90.00
#
_symmetry.space_group_name_H-M   'P 1'
#
loop_
_entity.id
_entity.type
_entity.pdbx_description
1 polymer ?
#
loop_
_entity_poly.entity_id
_entity_poly.type
_entity_poly.pdbx_seq_one_letter_code
_entity_poly.pdbx_strand_id
1 'polypeptide(L)'
;MVGTPVTPASKMIQRTPSTTPGGGTRVREEKILVTVRVRPLSRREQALYDLIAWDCPDDHTILFKNPNQERPATSYKFDKVFDPSCSTLKVYEEGAKNVALSALTGINETIFAYGQSSSGKTYTMRGITENAVTDIFEHIKNTQERAFVLKVSALEIYNESVIDLLNRESGHLRLLDDPERGIIVEKLVEEVVKDINHLRHLIGICEALEAISCLHSVIIFQWS
;
A
#
# COMPACT_ATOMS: atom_id res chain seq x y z
N MET A 1 22.78 39.12 8.37
CA MET A 1 21.76 38.40 9.16
C MET A 1 20.77 37.82 8.16
N VAL A 2 20.83 36.51 7.90
CA VAL A 2 19.97 35.82 6.93
C VAL A 2 18.89 35.10 7.74
N GLY A 3 17.63 35.49 7.54
CA GLY A 3 16.48 34.94 8.25
C GLY A 3 16.24 33.48 7.90
N THR A 4 15.79 32.71 8.89
CA THR A 4 15.36 31.32 8.71
C THR A 4 14.10 31.25 7.83
N PRO A 5 13.97 30.24 6.96
CA PRO A 5 12.73 30.02 6.22
C PRO A 5 11.63 29.57 7.18
N VAL A 6 10.48 30.24 7.14
CA VAL A 6 9.27 29.86 7.88
C VAL A 6 8.39 29.02 6.96
N THR A 7 8.01 27.83 7.41
CA THR A 7 6.99 26.99 6.74
C THR A 7 5.65 27.71 6.75
N PRO A 8 4.97 27.92 5.61
CA PRO A 8 3.64 28.51 5.61
C PRO A 8 2.65 27.62 6.35
N ALA A 9 1.77 28.23 7.14
CA ALA A 9 0.61 27.54 7.69
C ALA A 9 -0.20 26.90 6.56
N SER A 10 -0.55 25.62 6.73
CA SER A 10 -1.38 24.86 5.80
C SER A 10 -2.67 25.62 5.50
N LYS A 11 -2.74 26.25 4.33
CA LYS A 11 -4.00 26.73 3.79
C LYS A 11 -4.86 25.49 3.55
N MET A 12 -6.04 25.46 4.16
CA MET A 12 -7.10 24.52 3.78
C MET A 12 -7.28 24.64 2.27
N ILE A 13 -6.83 23.63 1.53
CA ILE A 13 -7.15 23.50 0.12
C ILE A 13 -8.63 23.18 0.08
N GLN A 14 -9.43 24.20 -0.22
CA GLN A 14 -10.83 24.04 -0.56
C GLN A 14 -10.86 23.27 -1.89
N ARG A 15 -10.91 21.94 -1.81
CA ARG A 15 -11.04 21.07 -2.99
C ARG A 15 -12.48 21.22 -3.50
N THR A 16 -12.63 21.84 -4.66
CA THR A 16 -13.86 21.78 -5.44
C THR A 16 -14.14 20.31 -5.79
N PRO A 17 -15.33 19.77 -5.48
CA PRO A 17 -15.64 18.40 -5.81
C PRO A 17 -15.84 18.26 -7.32
N SER A 18 -15.01 17.45 -7.97
CA SER A 18 -15.29 16.95 -9.32
C SER A 18 -16.50 16.03 -9.22
N THR A 19 -17.67 16.53 -9.62
CA THR A 19 -18.92 15.79 -9.60
C THR A 19 -19.09 15.13 -10.96
N THR A 20 -19.05 13.80 -11.03
CA THR A 20 -19.53 13.05 -12.19
C THR A 20 -21.06 13.17 -12.25
N PRO A 21 -21.69 13.48 -13.41
CA PRO A 21 -23.13 13.66 -13.47
C PRO A 21 -23.83 12.29 -13.49
N GLY A 22 -24.39 11.86 -12.36
CA GLY A 22 -25.32 10.73 -12.33
C GLY A 22 -25.55 10.10 -10.95
N GLY A 23 -26.74 10.33 -10.38
CA GLY A 23 -27.35 9.43 -9.37
C GLY A 23 -26.92 9.64 -7.92
N GLY A 24 -27.83 10.23 -7.12
CA GLY A 24 -27.63 10.48 -5.70
C GLY A 24 -27.28 9.22 -4.91
N THR A 25 -26.05 9.19 -4.38
CA THR A 25 -25.64 8.27 -3.31
C THR A 25 -24.79 9.08 -2.34
N ARG A 26 -25.02 8.91 -1.04
CA ARG A 26 -24.32 9.61 0.05
C ARG A 26 -22.82 9.69 -0.25
N VAL A 27 -22.26 10.91 -0.30
CA VAL A 27 -20.82 11.14 -0.40
C VAL A 27 -20.18 10.48 0.83
N ARG A 28 -19.64 9.27 0.67
CA ARG A 28 -18.76 8.67 1.67
C ARG A 28 -17.45 9.45 1.56
N GLU A 29 -17.02 10.05 2.68
CA GLU A 29 -15.73 10.75 2.72
C GLU A 29 -14.62 9.79 2.28
N GLU A 30 -13.91 10.17 1.21
CA GLU A 30 -12.63 9.55 0.86
C GLU A 30 -11.65 9.82 2.01
N LYS A 31 -11.22 8.76 2.72
CA LYS A 31 -10.30 8.88 3.84
C LYS A 31 -8.94 8.32 3.44
N ILE A 32 -7.94 9.19 3.38
CA ILE A 32 -6.55 8.80 3.28
C ILE A 32 -6.09 8.41 4.69
N LEU A 33 -5.63 7.17 4.86
CA LEU A 33 -5.06 6.66 6.11
C LEU A 33 -3.54 6.58 5.97
N VAL A 34 -2.82 7.28 6.84
CA VAL A 34 -1.36 7.29 6.88
C VAL A 34 -0.90 6.53 8.11
N THR A 35 -0.32 5.36 7.88
CA THR A 35 0.28 4.53 8.93
C THR A 35 1.79 4.46 8.78
N VAL A 36 2.49 4.40 9.91
CA VAL A 36 3.96 4.31 9.96
C VAL A 36 4.34 3.01 10.66
N ARG A 37 5.25 2.25 10.05
CA ARG A 37 5.86 1.07 10.68
C ARG A 37 7.35 1.28 10.88
N VAL A 38 7.79 1.21 12.13
CA VAL A 38 9.22 1.25 12.47
C VAL A 38 9.74 -0.17 12.44
N ARG A 39 10.78 -0.45 11.63
CA ARG A 39 11.40 -1.78 11.60
C ARG A 39 12.34 -1.97 12.81
N PRO A 40 12.50 -3.19 13.32
CA PRO A 40 13.55 -3.49 14.27
C PRO A 40 14.95 -3.32 13.65
N LEU A 41 15.95 -3.11 14.52
CA LEU A 41 17.34 -3.15 14.11
C LEU A 41 17.68 -4.51 13.51
N SER A 42 18.39 -4.50 12.39
CA SER A 42 18.91 -5.70 11.76
C SER A 42 20.03 -6.32 12.60
N ARG A 43 20.34 -7.60 12.36
CA ARG A 43 21.45 -8.29 13.05
C ARG A 43 22.79 -7.57 12.89
N ARG A 44 23.02 -6.93 11.74
CA ARG A 44 24.24 -6.16 11.46
C ARG A 44 24.31 -4.89 12.30
N GLU A 45 23.21 -4.15 12.37
CA GLU A 45 23.11 -2.91 13.19
C GLU A 45 23.24 -3.23 14.68
N GLN A 46 22.63 -4.32 15.14
CA GLN A 46 22.79 -4.80 16.53
C GLN A 46 24.24 -5.17 16.85
N ALA A 47 24.93 -5.86 15.94
CA ALA A 47 26.34 -6.23 16.12
C ALA A 47 27.28 -5.01 16.14
N LEU A 48 26.88 -3.91 15.51
CA LEU A 48 27.59 -2.63 15.52
C LEU A 48 27.19 -1.72 16.69
N TYR A 49 26.26 -2.17 17.55
CA TYR A 49 25.68 -1.38 18.65
C TYR A 49 25.09 -0.05 18.16
N ASP A 50 24.44 -0.07 16.99
CA ASP A 50 23.75 1.12 16.46
C ASP A 50 22.66 1.59 17.43
N LEU A 51 22.54 2.91 17.54
CA LEU A 51 21.60 3.56 18.44
C LEU A 51 20.22 3.66 17.79
N ILE A 52 19.17 3.40 18.58
CA ILE A 52 17.79 3.56 18.14
C ILE A 52 17.45 5.05 18.12
N ALA A 53 17.30 5.61 16.92
CA ALA A 53 16.99 7.03 16.72
C ALA A 53 15.49 7.36 16.79
N TRP A 54 14.61 6.36 16.68
CA TRP A 54 13.16 6.54 16.64
C TRP A 54 12.50 5.84 17.82
N ASP A 55 11.70 6.59 18.56
CA ASP A 55 10.88 6.08 19.65
C ASP A 55 9.39 6.19 19.28
N CYS A 56 8.58 5.27 19.78
CA CYS A 56 7.14 5.20 19.53
C CYS A 56 6.42 5.26 20.89
N PRO A 57 6.24 6.47 21.47
CA PRO A 57 5.65 6.61 22.80
C PRO A 57 4.17 6.16 22.87
N ASP A 58 3.46 6.20 21.74
CA ASP A 58 2.08 5.77 21.60
C ASP A 58 1.78 5.32 20.16
N ASP A 59 0.57 4.84 19.95
CA ASP A 59 0.07 4.31 18.67
C ASP A 59 -0.12 5.38 17.57
N HIS A 60 0.18 6.66 17.83
CA HIS A 60 -0.06 7.75 16.90
C HIS A 60 1.15 8.67 16.71
N THR A 61 2.22 8.49 17.47
CA THR A 61 3.34 9.42 17.54
C THR A 61 4.66 8.69 17.35
N ILE A 62 5.53 9.22 16.47
CA ILE A 62 6.95 8.87 16.44
C ILE A 62 7.78 10.05 16.93
N LEU A 63 8.81 9.76 17.70
CA LEU A 63 9.74 10.74 18.25
C LEU A 63 11.14 10.45 17.73
N PHE A 64 11.72 11.40 17.00
CA PHE A 64 13.13 11.40 16.68
C PHE A 64 13.93 11.80 17.92
N LYS A 65 14.66 10.84 18.50
CA LYS A 65 15.66 11.09 19.54
C LYS A 65 17.01 11.17 18.87
N ASN A 66 17.64 12.35 18.89
CA ASN A 66 19.00 12.46 18.41
C ASN A 66 19.95 11.76 19.40
N PRO A 67 20.63 10.65 19.01
CA PRO A 67 21.53 9.96 19.93
C PRO A 67 22.78 10.78 20.27
N ASN A 68 23.16 11.74 19.42
CA ASN A 68 24.36 12.56 19.50
C ASN A 68 24.09 14.04 19.84
N GLN A 69 22.84 14.41 20.19
CA GLN A 69 22.42 15.78 20.58
C GLN A 69 22.64 16.91 19.55
N GLU A 70 23.09 16.63 18.33
CA GLU A 70 23.34 17.65 17.29
C GLU A 70 22.08 18.33 16.74
N ARG A 71 20.90 17.77 17.01
CA ARG A 71 19.59 18.21 16.51
C ARG A 71 18.55 18.05 17.62
N PRO A 72 17.62 19.01 17.76
CA PRO A 72 16.54 18.91 18.74
C PRO A 72 15.64 17.71 18.45
N ALA A 73 15.09 17.11 19.51
CA ALA A 73 14.09 16.06 19.39
C ALA A 73 12.87 16.59 18.64
N THR A 74 12.34 15.80 17.70
CA THR A 74 11.19 16.19 16.88
C THR A 74 10.14 15.08 16.89
N SER A 75 8.88 15.44 17.13
CA SER A 75 7.76 14.50 17.14
C SER A 75 6.88 14.66 15.91
N TYR A 76 6.39 13.55 15.36
CA TYR A 76 5.46 13.51 14.24
C TYR A 76 4.25 12.65 14.60
N LYS A 77 3.05 13.08 14.18
CA LYS A 77 1.79 12.37 14.45
C LYS A 77 1.20 11.79 13.17
N PHE A 78 0.62 10.60 13.27
CA PHE A 78 0.03 9.82 12.18
C PHE A 78 -1.26 9.13 12.65
N ASP A 79 -2.03 8.58 11.70
CA ASP A 79 -3.26 7.87 12.03
C ASP A 79 -2.97 6.59 12.82
N LYS A 80 -1.85 5.92 12.52
CA LYS A 80 -1.34 4.79 13.30
C LYS A 80 0.18 4.67 13.20
N VAL A 81 0.82 4.30 14.29
CA VAL A 81 2.24 4.00 14.41
C VAL A 81 2.39 2.59 14.95
N PHE A 82 3.17 1.76 14.24
CA PHE A 82 3.52 0.41 14.63
C PHE A 82 4.98 0.39 15.05
N ASP A 83 5.21 0.06 16.31
CA ASP A 83 6.54 -0.03 16.91
C ASP A 83 7.33 -1.26 16.38
N PRO A 84 8.64 -1.34 16.63
CA PRO A 84 9.49 -2.44 16.15
C PRO A 84 9.08 -3.85 16.57
N SER A 85 8.30 -4.01 17.64
CA SER A 85 7.79 -5.29 18.13
C SER A 85 6.48 -5.72 17.46
N CYS A 86 5.82 -4.82 16.72
CA CYS A 86 4.57 -5.13 16.04
C CYS A 86 4.77 -6.15 14.91
N SER A 87 3.94 -7.22 14.95
CA SER A 87 3.89 -8.23 13.91
C SER A 87 3.25 -7.67 12.63
N THR A 88 3.58 -8.28 11.48
CA THR A 88 2.95 -7.90 10.21
C THR A 88 1.44 -8.20 10.21
N LEU A 89 0.99 -9.20 10.98
CA LEU A 89 -0.43 -9.49 11.16
C LEU A 89 -1.16 -8.30 11.83
N LYS A 90 -0.60 -7.77 12.92
CA LYS A 90 -1.19 -6.59 13.60
C LYS A 90 -1.23 -5.36 12.68
N VAL A 91 -0.17 -5.16 11.90
CA VAL A 91 -0.12 -4.09 10.88
C VAL A 91 -1.24 -4.25 9.85
N TYR A 92 -1.51 -5.48 9.41
CA TYR A 92 -2.62 -5.78 8.52
C TYR A 92 -3.97 -5.52 9.20
N GLU A 93 -4.22 -6.12 10.37
CA GLU A 93 -5.51 -6.05 11.07
C GLU A 93 -5.92 -4.61 11.42
N GLU A 94 -4.98 -3.81 11.92
CA GLU A 94 -5.27 -2.45 12.38
C GLU A 94 -5.04 -1.38 11.30
N GLY A 95 -4.25 -1.67 10.27
CA GLY A 95 -3.83 -0.68 9.26
C GLY A 95 -4.41 -0.88 7.86
N ALA A 96 -4.57 -2.12 7.41
CA ALA A 96 -4.86 -2.44 5.99
C ALA A 96 -6.14 -3.26 5.78
N LYS A 97 -6.61 -4.01 6.77
CA LYS A 97 -7.73 -4.96 6.64
C LYS A 97 -9.02 -4.29 6.18
N ASN A 98 -9.38 -3.17 6.79
CA ASN A 98 -10.60 -2.43 6.40
C ASN A 98 -10.51 -1.91 4.96
N VAL A 99 -9.33 -1.44 4.55
CA VAL A 99 -9.09 -0.97 3.18
C VAL A 99 -9.18 -2.14 2.20
N ALA A 100 -8.50 -3.26 2.49
CA ALA A 100 -8.54 -4.46 1.65
C ALA A 100 -9.96 -5.04 1.48
N LEU A 101 -10.76 -5.09 2.56
CA LEU A 101 -12.11 -5.65 2.53
C LEU A 101 -13.16 -4.69 1.97
N SER A 102 -12.91 -3.38 1.96
CA SER A 102 -13.82 -2.41 1.34
C SER A 102 -13.98 -2.64 -0.17
N ALA A 103 -12.98 -3.26 -0.81
CA ALA A 103 -13.05 -3.70 -2.20
C ALA A 103 -14.21 -4.67 -2.49
N LEU A 104 -14.58 -5.53 -1.53
CA LEU A 104 -15.69 -6.47 -1.66
C LEU A 104 -17.06 -5.76 -1.65
N THR A 105 -17.11 -4.53 -1.12
CA THR A 105 -18.30 -3.68 -1.14
C THR A 105 -18.42 -2.81 -2.40
N GLY A 106 -17.49 -2.97 -3.36
CA GLY A 106 -17.49 -2.24 -4.63
C GLY A 106 -16.80 -0.88 -4.57
N ILE A 107 -15.92 -0.65 -3.59
CA ILE A 107 -15.11 0.57 -3.49
C ILE A 107 -13.71 0.28 -4.02
N ASN A 108 -13.16 1.18 -4.84
CA ASN A 108 -11.77 1.07 -5.29
C ASN A 108 -10.83 1.53 -4.19
N GLU A 109 -9.86 0.68 -3.84
CA GLU A 109 -8.97 0.89 -2.71
C GLU A 109 -7.52 0.70 -3.15
N THR A 110 -6.59 1.41 -2.52
CA THR A 110 -5.17 1.31 -2.86
C THR A 110 -4.31 1.43 -1.61
N ILE A 111 -3.37 0.50 -1.47
CA ILE A 111 -2.43 0.47 -0.34
C ILE A 111 -1.02 0.70 -0.89
N PHE A 112 -0.34 1.72 -0.37
CA PHE A 112 1.03 2.03 -0.73
C PHE A 112 1.99 1.68 0.40
N ALA A 113 3.17 1.18 0.04
CA ALA A 113 4.30 1.10 0.95
C ALA A 113 5.39 2.07 0.51
N TYR A 114 5.73 3.04 1.37
CA TYR A 114 6.74 4.05 1.10
C TYR A 114 7.87 3.99 2.15
N GLY A 115 9.08 4.36 1.74
CA GLY A 115 10.25 4.39 2.60
C GLY A 115 11.55 4.08 1.87
N GLN A 116 12.68 4.26 2.56
CA GLN A 116 14.02 3.99 2.01
C GLN A 116 14.24 2.51 1.67
N SER A 117 15.27 2.20 0.88
CA SER A 117 15.71 0.82 0.65
C SER A 117 16.03 0.13 1.98
N SER A 118 15.67 -1.15 2.10
CA SER A 118 15.81 -1.92 3.35
C SER A 118 14.97 -1.43 4.55
N SER A 119 13.95 -0.59 4.34
CA SER A 119 13.02 -0.18 5.43
C SER A 119 11.94 -1.22 5.77
N GLY A 120 11.84 -2.32 5.00
CA GLY A 120 10.83 -3.37 5.23
C GLY A 120 9.53 -3.21 4.43
N LYS A 121 9.53 -2.41 3.35
CA LYS A 121 8.37 -2.25 2.44
C LYS A 121 7.85 -3.59 1.91
N THR A 122 8.70 -4.36 1.22
CA THR A 122 8.35 -5.66 0.63
C THR A 122 7.92 -6.67 1.71
N TYR A 123 8.64 -6.70 2.84
CA TYR A 123 8.28 -7.54 3.98
C TYR A 123 6.87 -7.25 4.51
N THR A 124 6.51 -5.97 4.61
CA THR A 124 5.18 -5.54 5.08
C THR A 124 4.11 -5.84 4.04
N MET A 125 4.34 -5.44 2.78
CA MET A 125 3.36 -5.60 1.70
C MET A 125 3.06 -7.07 1.44
N ARG A 126 4.07 -7.95 1.43
CA ARG A 126 3.86 -9.40 1.31
C ARG A 126 2.91 -9.94 2.37
N GLY A 127 3.15 -9.62 3.63
CA GLY A 127 2.28 -10.08 4.72
C GLY A 127 0.88 -9.48 4.64
N ILE A 128 0.74 -8.21 4.22
CA ILE A 128 -0.57 -7.61 3.96
C ILE A 128 -1.30 -8.39 2.86
N THR A 129 -0.64 -8.67 1.73
CA THR A 129 -1.23 -9.41 0.61
C THR A 129 -1.66 -10.82 1.02
N GLU A 130 -0.80 -11.57 1.72
CA GLU A 130 -1.11 -12.94 2.17
C GLU A 130 -2.35 -12.98 3.10
N ASN A 131 -2.44 -12.04 4.04
CA ASN A 131 -3.59 -11.95 4.96
C ASN A 131 -4.85 -11.44 4.26
N ALA A 132 -4.72 -10.43 3.38
CA ALA A 132 -5.84 -9.90 2.58
C ALA A 132 -6.46 -10.98 1.71
N VAL A 133 -5.65 -11.77 1.00
CA VAL A 133 -6.12 -12.91 0.20
C VAL A 133 -6.92 -13.89 1.07
N THR A 134 -6.41 -14.21 2.26
CA THR A 134 -7.06 -15.16 3.16
C THR A 134 -8.43 -14.64 3.62
N ASP A 135 -8.50 -13.40 4.10
CA ASP A 135 -9.75 -12.78 4.55
C ASP A 135 -10.76 -12.59 3.40
N ILE A 136 -10.29 -12.24 2.21
CA ILE A 136 -11.15 -12.08 1.03
C ILE A 136 -11.83 -13.40 0.67
N PHE A 137 -11.07 -14.49 0.59
CA PHE A 137 -11.63 -15.81 0.28
C PHE A 137 -12.56 -16.31 1.40
N GLU A 138 -12.26 -16.01 2.66
CA GLU A 138 -13.15 -16.31 3.77
C GLU A 138 -14.47 -15.52 3.68
N HIS A 139 -14.40 -14.22 3.35
CA HIS A 139 -15.58 -13.39 3.15
C HIS A 139 -16.47 -13.90 2.01
N ILE A 140 -15.88 -14.29 0.88
CA ILE A 140 -16.59 -14.86 -0.27
C ILE A 140 -17.29 -16.17 0.14
N LYS A 141 -16.59 -17.06 0.85
CA LYS A 141 -17.17 -18.31 1.33
C LYS A 141 -18.36 -18.10 2.28
N ASN A 142 -18.31 -17.06 3.10
CA ASN A 142 -19.35 -16.72 4.06
C ASN A 142 -20.53 -15.95 3.44
N THR A 143 -20.38 -15.43 2.21
CA THR A 143 -21.41 -14.62 1.52
C THR A 143 -22.01 -15.39 0.35
N GLN A 144 -22.88 -16.35 0.64
CA GLN A 144 -23.47 -17.23 -0.39
C GLN A 144 -24.53 -16.56 -1.27
N GLU A 145 -25.02 -15.38 -0.88
CA GLU A 145 -26.06 -14.63 -1.60
C GLU A 145 -25.52 -13.88 -2.83
N ARG A 146 -24.19 -13.79 -2.98
CA ARG A 146 -23.54 -13.06 -4.07
C ARG A 146 -22.52 -13.95 -4.78
N ALA A 147 -22.52 -13.91 -6.11
CA ALA A 147 -21.46 -14.49 -6.91
C ALA A 147 -20.29 -13.50 -7.02
N PHE A 148 -19.06 -14.00 -6.86
CA PHE A 148 -17.85 -13.21 -6.98
C PHE A 148 -16.98 -13.75 -8.11
N VAL A 149 -16.49 -12.87 -8.98
CA VAL A 149 -15.45 -13.19 -9.96
C VAL A 149 -14.18 -12.44 -9.58
N LEU A 150 -13.10 -13.21 -9.43
CA LEU A 150 -11.81 -12.69 -9.00
C LEU A 150 -10.86 -12.61 -10.17
N LYS A 151 -10.31 -11.42 -10.40
CA LYS A 151 -9.28 -11.20 -11.41
C LYS A 151 -8.06 -10.55 -10.78
N VAL A 152 -6.89 -10.98 -11.23
CA VAL A 152 -5.61 -10.40 -10.85
C VAL A 152 -4.86 -9.97 -12.08
N SER A 153 -4.30 -8.76 -12.00
CA SER A 153 -3.25 -8.29 -12.88
C SER A 153 -2.07 -7.85 -12.02
N ALA A 154 -0.87 -7.97 -12.57
CA ALA A 154 0.35 -7.57 -11.90
C ALA A 154 1.29 -6.91 -12.90
N LEU A 155 1.74 -5.70 -12.57
CA LEU A 155 2.66 -4.93 -13.40
C LEU A 155 3.83 -4.39 -12.57
N GLU A 156 4.89 -4.06 -13.26
CA GLU A 156 6.07 -3.38 -12.74
C GLU A 156 6.26 -2.10 -13.54
N ILE A 157 6.40 -0.97 -12.85
CA ILE A 157 6.83 0.29 -13.46
C ILE A 157 8.29 0.51 -13.11
N TYR A 158 9.16 0.45 -14.11
CA TYR A 158 10.59 0.67 -13.93
C TYR A 158 11.09 1.58 -15.03
N ASN A 159 11.76 2.68 -14.64
CA ASN A 159 12.32 3.66 -15.58
C ASN A 159 11.28 4.14 -16.62
N GLU A 160 10.14 4.65 -16.14
CA GLU A 160 9.00 5.12 -16.95
C GLU A 160 8.42 4.07 -17.91
N SER A 161 8.76 2.80 -17.72
CA SER A 161 8.34 1.69 -18.57
C SER A 161 7.49 0.73 -17.77
N VAL A 162 6.31 0.41 -18.30
CA VAL A 162 5.37 -0.54 -17.68
C VAL A 162 5.62 -1.93 -18.26
N ILE A 163 5.75 -2.94 -17.41
CA ILE A 163 5.99 -4.33 -17.80
C ILE A 163 4.92 -5.21 -17.14
N ASP A 164 4.34 -6.12 -17.91
CA ASP A 164 3.43 -7.15 -17.38
C ASP A 164 4.25 -8.22 -16.63
N LEU A 165 3.90 -8.48 -15.37
CA LEU A 165 4.56 -9.51 -14.56
C LEU A 165 4.03 -10.91 -14.80
N LEU A 166 2.78 -11.04 -15.28
CA LEU A 166 2.17 -12.30 -15.65
C LEU A 166 2.56 -12.72 -17.07
N ASN A 167 2.92 -11.78 -17.93
CA ASN A 167 3.40 -12.05 -19.29
C ASN A 167 4.55 -11.11 -19.72
N ARG A 168 5.79 -11.44 -19.30
CA ARG A 168 6.97 -10.62 -19.64
C ARG A 168 7.34 -10.62 -21.12
N GLU A 169 6.81 -11.54 -21.93
CA GLU A 169 7.03 -11.59 -23.38
C GLU A 169 6.28 -10.47 -24.12
N SER A 170 5.30 -9.84 -23.47
CA SER A 170 4.51 -8.73 -24.02
C SER A 170 5.33 -7.45 -24.28
N GLY A 171 6.52 -7.33 -23.68
CA GLY A 171 7.36 -6.15 -23.76
C GLY A 171 6.84 -4.99 -22.91
N HIS A 172 7.09 -3.76 -23.36
CA HIS A 172 6.65 -2.56 -22.65
C HIS A 172 5.18 -2.24 -22.97
N LEU A 173 4.36 -2.15 -21.92
CA LEU A 173 2.95 -1.79 -22.02
C LEU A 173 2.77 -0.28 -22.17
N ARG A 174 1.72 0.12 -22.88
CA ARG A 174 1.35 1.53 -23.07
C ARG A 174 0.20 1.91 -22.15
N LEU A 175 0.25 3.12 -21.62
CA LEU A 175 -0.88 3.74 -20.93
C LEU A 175 -1.77 4.44 -21.97
N LEU A 176 -3.08 4.18 -21.91
CA LEU A 176 -4.08 4.81 -22.75
C LEU A 176 -5.09 5.54 -21.87
N ASP A 177 -5.66 6.61 -22.40
CA ASP A 177 -6.75 7.35 -21.75
C ASP A 177 -8.07 6.92 -22.39
N ASP A 178 -8.87 6.15 -21.65
CA ASP A 178 -10.19 5.68 -22.06
C ASP A 178 -11.27 6.66 -21.56
N PRO A 179 -12.18 7.14 -22.44
CA PRO A 179 -13.20 8.13 -22.06
C PRO A 179 -14.16 7.70 -20.94
N GLU A 180 -14.38 6.39 -20.76
CA GLU A 180 -15.31 5.86 -19.77
C GLU A 180 -14.59 5.26 -18.56
N ARG A 181 -13.46 4.57 -18.79
CA ARG A 181 -12.71 3.82 -17.77
C ARG A 181 -11.52 4.59 -17.20
N GLY A 182 -11.18 5.75 -17.78
CA GLY A 182 -10.02 6.54 -17.41
C GLY A 182 -8.71 5.92 -17.91
N ILE A 183 -7.64 6.05 -17.13
CA ILE A 183 -6.33 5.51 -17.52
C ILE A 183 -6.35 3.98 -17.51
N ILE A 184 -6.08 3.35 -18.66
CA ILE A 184 -5.97 1.90 -18.82
C ILE A 184 -4.57 1.50 -19.30
N VAL A 185 -4.16 0.29 -18.94
CA VAL A 185 -2.90 -0.31 -19.42
C VAL A 185 -3.22 -1.23 -20.60
N GLU A 186 -2.73 -0.91 -21.79
CA GLU A 186 -2.97 -1.69 -23.00
C GLU A 186 -2.32 -3.08 -22.88
N LYS A 187 -3.07 -4.14 -23.19
CA LYS A 187 -2.60 -5.55 -23.21
C LYS A 187 -2.13 -6.10 -21.85
N LEU A 188 -2.47 -5.46 -20.74
CA LEU A 188 -2.25 -6.02 -19.41
C LEU A 188 -3.07 -7.31 -19.25
N VAL A 189 -2.40 -8.39 -18.84
CA VAL A 189 -3.05 -9.67 -18.59
C VAL A 189 -3.88 -9.61 -17.32
N GLU A 190 -5.16 -9.97 -17.44
CA GLU A 190 -6.07 -10.22 -16.33
C GLU A 190 -6.28 -11.74 -16.21
N GLU A 191 -5.69 -12.36 -15.20
CA GLU A 191 -5.89 -13.77 -14.89
C GLU A 191 -7.10 -13.97 -13.97
N VAL A 192 -7.98 -14.90 -14.35
CA VAL A 192 -9.16 -15.25 -13.54
C VAL A 192 -8.73 -16.24 -12.46
N VAL A 193 -8.87 -15.82 -11.21
CA VAL A 193 -8.51 -16.63 -10.04
C VAL A 193 -9.57 -17.71 -9.84
N LYS A 194 -9.12 -18.96 -9.73
CA LYS A 194 -9.98 -20.15 -9.60
C LYS A 194 -10.19 -20.55 -8.15
N ASP A 195 -9.12 -20.48 -7.37
CA ASP A 195 -9.09 -20.80 -5.96
C ASP A 195 -7.94 -20.04 -5.26
N ILE A 196 -7.86 -20.17 -3.94
CA ILE A 196 -6.86 -19.49 -3.11
C ILE A 196 -5.42 -19.94 -3.44
N ASN A 197 -5.22 -21.19 -3.87
CA ASN A 197 -3.91 -21.71 -4.22
C ASN A 197 -3.46 -21.15 -5.58
N HIS A 198 -4.38 -21.00 -6.53
CA HIS A 198 -4.10 -20.32 -7.80
C HIS A 198 -3.64 -18.89 -7.55
N LEU A 199 -4.33 -18.13 -6.68
CA LEU A 199 -3.91 -16.77 -6.35
C LEU A 199 -2.55 -16.72 -5.66
N ARG A 200 -2.31 -17.60 -4.69
CA ARG A 200 -1.00 -17.69 -4.03
C ARG A 200 0.12 -18.04 -5.00
N HIS A 201 -0.16 -18.88 -6.00
CA HIS A 201 0.80 -19.18 -7.06
C HIS A 201 1.12 -17.96 -7.92
N LEU A 202 0.11 -17.21 -8.36
CA LEU A 202 0.29 -15.97 -9.13
C LEU A 202 1.09 -14.93 -8.34
N ILE A 203 0.80 -14.77 -7.04
CA ILE A 203 1.57 -13.89 -6.15
C ILE A 203 3.03 -14.38 -6.04
N GLY A 204 3.24 -15.69 -5.89
CA GLY A 204 4.58 -16.27 -5.84
C GLY A 204 5.41 -16.02 -7.11
N ILE A 205 4.79 -16.03 -8.29
CA ILE A 205 5.44 -15.64 -9.54
C ILE A 205 5.88 -14.17 -9.48
N CYS A 206 5.00 -13.27 -9.01
CA CYS A 206 5.31 -11.84 -8.89
C CYS A 206 6.42 -11.57 -7.86
N GLU A 207 6.45 -12.33 -6.75
CA GLU A 207 7.49 -12.26 -5.72
C GLU A 207 8.86 -12.68 -6.25
N ALA A 208 8.92 -13.77 -7.02
CA ALA A 208 10.16 -14.29 -7.58
C ALA A 208 10.84 -13.31 -8.54
N LEU A 209 10.09 -12.38 -9.10
CA LEU A 209 10.57 -11.34 -10.01
C LEU A 209 11.02 -10.05 -9.27
N GLU A 210 11.09 -10.08 -7.93
CA GLU A 210 11.37 -8.92 -7.06
C GLU A 210 10.47 -7.70 -7.29
N ALA A 211 9.37 -7.86 -8.03
CA ALA A 211 8.49 -6.75 -8.39
C ALA A 211 7.70 -6.20 -7.19
N ILE A 212 7.54 -6.99 -6.13
CA ILE A 212 6.97 -6.52 -4.84
C ILE A 212 7.97 -5.59 -4.11
N SER A 213 9.13 -5.30 -4.70
CA SER A 213 10.08 -4.30 -4.22
C SER A 213 9.88 -2.94 -4.93
N CYS A 214 9.47 -1.96 -4.12
CA CYS A 214 9.51 -0.52 -4.41
C CYS A 214 8.45 0.05 -5.39
N LEU A 215 7.59 0.91 -4.84
CA LEU A 215 6.88 2.04 -5.47
C LEU A 215 5.97 1.79 -6.69
N HIS A 216 6.00 0.63 -7.33
CA HIS A 216 5.51 0.53 -8.71
C HIS A 216 4.77 -0.76 -9.07
N SER A 217 4.57 -1.69 -8.15
CA SER A 217 3.64 -2.79 -8.38
C SER A 217 2.26 -2.44 -7.86
N VAL A 218 1.38 -2.11 -8.80
CA VAL A 218 -0.06 -2.03 -8.57
C VAL A 218 -0.62 -3.42 -8.80
N ILE A 219 -1.08 -4.08 -7.75
CA ILE A 219 -1.95 -5.24 -7.88
C ILE A 219 -3.37 -4.68 -7.98
N ILE A 220 -3.91 -4.62 -9.20
CA ILE A 220 -5.30 -4.21 -9.42
C ILE A 220 -6.14 -5.46 -9.24
N PHE A 221 -6.88 -5.51 -8.13
CA PHE A 221 -7.98 -6.44 -8.01
C PHE A 221 -9.25 -5.76 -8.53
N GLN A 222 -9.75 -6.23 -9.66
CA GLN A 222 -11.02 -5.77 -10.22
C GLN A 222 -12.10 -6.79 -9.87
N TRP A 223 -13.13 -6.34 -9.14
CA TRP A 223 -14.24 -7.17 -8.67
C TRP A 223 -15.51 -6.74 -9.41
N SER A 224 -16.18 -7.68 -10.08
CA SER A 224 -17.52 -7.49 -10.66
C SER A 224 -18.51 -8.45 -10.01
#